data_AF-A0A353PEY8-F1
#
_entry.id   AF-A0A353PEY8-F1
#
_cell.length_a   1.000
_cell.length_b   1.000
_cell.length_c   1.000
_cell.angle_alpha   90.00
_cell.angle_beta   90.00
_cell.angle_gamma   90.00
#
_symmetry.space_group_name_H-M   'P 1'
#
loop_
_entity.id
_entity.type
_entity.pdbx_description
1 polymer ?
#
loop_
_entity_poly.entity_id
_entity_poly.type
_entity_poly.pdbx_seq_one_letter_code
_entity_poly.pdbx_strand_id
1 'polypeptide(L)'
;IKAHLEAWLPARYGALGRFAERWRARVRERVTDPADRRRWWEDTLDSPIAERVLDGRETEADALMDAALSGEQPHRGEVYLVGAGPGDPDLLTFRALRLMQQADVVLYDRLVTPEILELVRKEAERIYVGKARSHHVVPQAQINAQLVALAREGKRVLRLKGGDPFIFGRGGEEIDQLAAQGIPFQVVPGITAAAGCASYAGIPLTHRDHAHSCVFLTGHPKDAALGVDWNTLTQPMQTLAIYMGLQGLESICASLIAHGLPPHHPAAVIQQGSTPAQRVVVSDLAHLAEAVRAAALKAPTLVIVGEVVRLREKLRWY
;
A
#
# COMPACT_ATOMS: atom_id res chain seq x y z
N ILE A 1 -14.57 2.73 22.83
CA ILE A 1 -13.35 2.55 23.66
C ILE A 1 -12.71 1.17 23.42
N LYS A 2 -13.38 0.04 23.76
CA LYS A 2 -12.82 -1.32 23.54
C LYS A 2 -12.32 -1.55 22.10
N ALA A 3 -13.15 -1.29 21.09
CA ALA A 3 -12.77 -1.46 19.68
C ALA A 3 -11.57 -0.58 19.26
N HIS A 4 -11.45 0.62 19.84
CA HIS A 4 -10.28 1.47 19.58
C HIS A 4 -9.03 0.86 20.21
N LEU A 5 -9.09 0.36 21.45
CA LEU A 5 -7.94 -0.31 22.06
C LEU A 5 -7.52 -1.57 21.30
N GLU A 6 -8.47 -2.34 20.79
CA GLU A 6 -8.21 -3.54 19.98
C GLU A 6 -7.53 -3.24 18.65
N ALA A 7 -7.83 -2.10 18.01
CA ALA A 7 -7.14 -1.66 16.79
C ALA A 7 -5.65 -1.31 17.03
N TRP A 8 -5.31 -0.86 18.24
CA TRP A 8 -3.95 -0.46 18.60
C TRP A 8 -3.13 -1.60 19.19
N LEU A 9 -3.77 -2.54 19.88
CA LEU A 9 -3.10 -3.67 20.52
C LEU A 9 -2.89 -4.82 19.52
N PRO A 10 -1.64 -5.22 19.25
CA PRO A 10 -1.36 -6.40 18.44
C PRO A 10 -2.04 -7.66 19.01
N ALA A 11 -2.56 -8.53 18.15
CA ALA A 11 -3.21 -9.78 18.56
C ALA A 11 -2.32 -10.67 19.47
N ARG A 12 -1.00 -10.55 19.36
CA ARG A 12 0.00 -11.34 20.11
C ARG A 12 0.62 -10.60 21.30
N TYR A 13 0.01 -9.53 21.80
CA TYR A 13 0.59 -8.77 22.93
C TYR A 13 0.84 -9.62 24.19
N GLY A 14 -0.01 -10.62 24.45
CA GLY A 14 0.23 -11.57 25.55
C GLY A 14 1.51 -12.41 25.37
N ALA A 15 1.96 -12.66 24.14
CA ALA A 15 3.23 -13.33 23.86
C ALA A 15 4.42 -12.42 24.24
N LEU A 16 4.32 -11.12 23.94
CA LEU A 16 5.33 -10.14 24.35
C LEU A 16 5.50 -10.07 25.87
N GLY A 17 4.39 -10.13 26.62
CA GLY A 17 4.44 -10.20 28.09
C GLY A 17 5.18 -11.43 28.62
N ARG A 18 4.85 -12.62 28.09
CA ARG A 18 5.55 -13.88 28.46
C ARG A 18 7.02 -13.88 28.05
N PHE A 19 7.33 -13.29 26.89
CA PHE A 19 8.69 -13.12 26.42
C PHE A 19 9.49 -12.23 27.37
N ALA A 20 8.96 -11.05 27.73
CA ALA A 20 9.61 -10.15 28.69
C ALA A 20 9.80 -10.80 30.07
N GLU A 21 8.84 -11.59 30.53
CA GLU A 21 8.92 -12.34 31.79
C GLU A 21 10.09 -13.33 31.80
N ARG A 22 10.26 -14.11 30.72
CA ARG A 22 11.40 -15.05 30.56
C ARG A 22 12.76 -14.38 30.67
N TRP A 23 12.89 -13.18 30.11
CA TRP A 23 14.16 -12.45 30.05
C TRP A 23 14.46 -11.59 31.29
N ARG A 24 13.45 -11.35 32.13
CA ARG A 24 13.52 -10.45 33.28
C ARG A 24 14.69 -10.73 34.24
N ALA A 25 14.97 -12.00 34.52
CA ALA A 25 16.06 -12.38 35.43
C ALA A 25 17.44 -12.02 34.86
N ARG A 26 17.71 -12.41 33.60
CA ARG A 26 18.97 -12.14 32.89
C ARG A 26 19.23 -10.64 32.73
N VAL A 27 18.20 -9.86 32.40
CA VAL A 27 18.31 -8.40 32.30
C VAL A 27 18.63 -7.77 33.65
N ARG A 28 18.03 -8.25 34.75
CA ARG A 28 18.30 -7.74 36.11
C ARG A 28 19.74 -7.99 36.56
N GLU A 29 20.34 -9.10 36.15
CA GLU A 29 21.74 -9.42 36.46
C GLU A 29 22.71 -8.51 35.70
N ARG A 30 22.38 -8.15 34.45
CA ARG A 30 23.25 -7.33 33.60
C ARG A 30 23.07 -5.82 33.82
N VAL A 31 21.84 -5.37 33.99
CA VAL A 31 21.46 -3.97 34.23
C VAL A 31 20.94 -3.85 35.67
N THR A 32 21.88 -3.59 36.57
CA THR A 32 21.66 -3.64 38.02
C THR A 32 20.86 -2.44 38.52
N ASP A 33 21.15 -1.25 38.00
CA ASP A 33 20.44 -0.02 38.35
C ASP A 33 18.96 -0.05 37.89
N PRO A 34 17.98 0.22 38.78
CA PRO A 34 16.57 0.20 38.43
C PRO A 34 16.13 1.23 37.38
N ALA A 35 16.73 2.42 37.34
CA ALA A 35 16.36 3.45 36.37
C ALA A 35 16.91 3.11 34.98
N ASP A 36 18.15 2.63 34.92
CA ASP A 36 18.76 2.13 33.68
C ASP A 36 18.01 0.92 33.13
N ARG A 37 17.57 0.01 34.00
CA ARG A 37 16.80 -1.17 33.59
C ARG A 37 15.43 -0.80 33.01
N ARG A 38 14.78 0.24 33.54
CA ARG A 38 13.51 0.74 32.96
C ARG A 38 13.75 1.27 31.56
N ARG A 39 14.74 2.16 31.39
CA ARG A 39 15.11 2.72 30.08
C ARG A 39 15.50 1.64 29.09
N TRP A 40 16.27 0.64 29.53
CA TRP A 40 16.65 -0.49 28.70
C TRP A 40 15.42 -1.26 28.19
N TRP A 41 14.43 -1.54 29.04
CA TRP A 41 13.19 -2.19 28.60
C TRP A 41 12.38 -1.33 27.65
N GLU A 42 12.30 -0.02 27.88
CA GLU A 42 11.65 0.91 26.95
C GLU A 42 12.33 0.86 25.58
N ASP A 43 13.66 1.01 25.54
CA ASP A 43 14.47 0.93 24.31
C ASP A 43 14.32 -0.44 23.60
N THR A 44 14.33 -1.53 24.36
CA THR A 44 14.20 -2.90 23.83
C THR A 44 12.81 -3.15 23.26
N LEU A 45 11.75 -2.70 23.93
CA LEU A 45 10.39 -2.89 23.48
C LEU A 45 10.04 -1.99 22.28
N ASP A 46 10.76 -0.88 22.12
CA ASP A 46 10.71 -0.02 20.93
C ASP A 46 11.70 -0.45 19.82
N SER A 47 12.36 -1.60 19.98
CA SER A 47 13.28 -2.17 18.99
C SER A 47 12.65 -3.31 18.17
N PRO A 48 13.33 -3.81 17.12
CA PRO A 48 12.85 -4.95 16.33
C PRO A 48 12.55 -6.21 17.16
N ILE A 49 13.09 -6.33 18.39
CA ILE A 49 12.85 -7.46 19.31
C ILE A 49 11.35 -7.66 19.55
N ALA A 50 10.64 -6.61 19.96
CA ALA A 50 9.22 -6.73 20.27
C ALA A 50 8.42 -7.15 19.03
N GLU A 51 8.78 -6.62 17.86
CA GLU A 51 8.12 -6.96 16.62
C GLU A 51 8.31 -8.41 16.20
N ARG A 52 9.53 -8.96 16.33
CA ARG A 52 9.79 -10.38 16.07
C ARG A 52 8.91 -11.27 16.95
N VAL A 53 8.72 -10.93 18.23
CA VAL A 53 7.79 -11.66 19.11
C VAL A 53 6.35 -11.54 18.63
N LEU A 54 5.91 -10.32 18.29
CA LEU A 54 4.55 -10.06 17.82
C LEU A 54 4.24 -10.75 16.49
N ASP A 55 5.25 -10.98 15.65
CA ASP A 55 5.15 -11.74 14.40
C ASP A 55 5.29 -13.27 14.62
N GLY A 56 5.62 -13.71 15.82
CA GLY A 56 5.84 -15.12 16.15
C GLY A 56 7.22 -15.69 15.84
N ARG A 57 8.19 -14.82 15.55
CA ARG A 57 9.58 -15.13 15.28
C ARG A 57 10.40 -15.07 16.57
N GLU A 58 10.00 -15.82 17.60
CA GLU A 58 10.61 -15.75 18.94
C GLU A 58 12.09 -16.12 18.95
N THR A 59 12.52 -17.09 18.12
CA THR A 59 13.94 -17.47 18.03
C THR A 59 14.83 -16.31 17.54
N GLU A 60 14.34 -15.52 16.59
CA GLU A 60 15.05 -14.32 16.12
C GLU A 60 15.04 -13.24 17.21
N ALA A 61 13.94 -13.09 17.94
CA ALA A 61 13.84 -12.17 19.07
C ALA A 61 14.81 -12.54 20.19
N ASP A 62 14.97 -13.83 20.49
CA ASP A 62 15.92 -14.32 21.50
C ASP A 62 17.37 -14.00 21.09
N ALA A 63 17.74 -14.21 19.83
CA ALA A 63 19.07 -13.85 19.31
C ALA A 63 19.35 -12.34 19.42
N LEU A 64 18.35 -11.51 19.10
CA LEU A 64 18.44 -10.05 19.24
C LEU A 64 18.54 -9.61 20.71
N MET A 65 17.85 -10.29 21.63
CA MET A 65 17.95 -10.04 23.07
C MET A 65 19.35 -10.37 23.61
N ASP A 66 19.94 -11.48 23.19
CA ASP A 66 21.31 -11.86 23.55
C ASP A 66 22.33 -10.83 23.05
N ALA A 67 22.18 -10.35 21.80
CA ALA A 67 23.02 -9.30 21.24
C ALA A 67 22.89 -7.98 22.02
N ALA A 68 21.65 -7.55 22.29
CA ALA A 68 21.36 -6.33 23.05
C ALA A 68 21.94 -6.36 24.47
N LEU A 69 21.89 -7.51 25.16
CA LEU A 69 22.49 -7.69 26.49
C LEU A 69 24.02 -7.75 26.46
N SER A 70 24.59 -8.14 25.34
CA SER A 70 26.04 -8.18 25.11
C SER A 70 26.62 -6.80 24.81
N GLY A 71 25.77 -5.78 24.64
CA GLY A 71 26.17 -4.40 24.34
C GLY A 71 26.27 -4.10 22.84
N GLU A 72 25.88 -5.04 21.98
CA GLU A 72 25.68 -4.76 20.57
C GLU A 72 24.39 -3.95 20.43
N GLN A 73 24.52 -2.69 19.99
CA GLN A 73 23.36 -1.85 19.69
C GLN A 73 22.76 -2.34 18.38
N PRO A 74 21.54 -2.92 18.36
CA PRO A 74 20.90 -3.23 17.09
C PRO A 74 20.75 -1.93 16.28
N HIS A 75 21.14 -1.97 15.01
CA HIS A 75 20.97 -0.85 14.08
C HIS A 75 19.53 -0.34 14.15
N ARG A 76 19.37 0.93 14.58
CA ARG A 76 18.06 1.53 14.90
C ARG A 76 17.24 1.92 13.67
N GLY A 77 17.87 1.97 12.49
CA GLY A 77 17.21 2.41 11.28
C GLY A 77 16.58 1.27 10.50
N GLU A 78 15.33 1.46 10.11
CA GLU A 78 14.58 0.51 9.29
C GLU A 78 13.59 1.25 8.40
N VAL A 79 13.14 0.56 7.34
CA VAL A 79 12.18 1.13 6.39
C VAL A 79 10.87 0.33 6.42
N TYR A 80 9.76 1.02 6.64
CA TYR A 80 8.41 0.49 6.50
C TYR A 80 7.85 0.86 5.13
N LEU A 81 7.61 -0.12 4.28
CA LEU A 81 6.91 0.06 3.03
C LEU A 81 5.43 -0.25 3.22
N VAL A 82 4.59 0.78 3.28
CA VAL A 82 3.20 0.64 3.75
C VAL A 82 2.21 1.08 2.67
N GLY A 83 1.25 0.20 2.39
CA GLY A 83 0.09 0.50 1.56
C GLY A 83 -0.95 1.32 2.31
N ALA A 84 -1.25 2.50 1.79
CA ALA A 84 -2.20 3.45 2.35
C ALA A 84 -3.66 3.14 1.98
N GLY A 85 -3.89 2.22 1.04
CA GLY A 85 -5.23 2.00 0.50
C GLY A 85 -5.62 3.01 -0.59
N PRO A 86 -6.87 2.94 -1.11
CA PRO A 86 -7.29 3.71 -2.28
C PRO A 86 -7.66 5.18 -2.00
N GLY A 87 -7.84 5.54 -0.73
CA GLY A 87 -8.07 6.93 -0.31
C GLY A 87 -8.80 7.06 1.02
N ASP A 88 -9.77 6.18 1.29
CA ASP A 88 -10.48 6.13 2.56
C ASP A 88 -9.55 5.70 3.72
N PRO A 89 -9.37 6.52 4.78
CA PRO A 89 -8.57 6.16 5.94
C PRO A 89 -9.03 4.88 6.64
N ASP A 90 -10.32 4.54 6.60
CA ASP A 90 -10.85 3.34 7.24
C ASP A 90 -10.47 2.04 6.51
N LEU A 91 -9.86 2.15 5.32
CA LEU A 91 -9.28 1.03 4.58
C LEU A 91 -7.81 0.77 4.90
N LEU A 92 -7.22 1.52 5.85
CA LEU A 92 -5.90 1.21 6.39
C LEU A 92 -5.94 -0.10 7.18
N THR A 93 -4.87 -0.88 7.07
CA THR A 93 -4.70 -2.04 7.96
C THR A 93 -4.25 -1.57 9.35
N PHE A 94 -4.62 -2.31 10.39
CA PHE A 94 -4.15 -2.00 11.75
C PHE A 94 -2.61 -1.99 11.86
N ARG A 95 -1.92 -2.85 11.08
CA ARG A 95 -0.45 -2.83 11.02
C ARG A 95 0.07 -1.53 10.39
N ALA A 96 -0.56 -1.04 9.33
CA ALA A 96 -0.19 0.23 8.70
C ALA A 96 -0.30 1.39 9.69
N LEU A 97 -1.45 1.52 10.36
CA LEU A 97 -1.69 2.58 11.34
C LEU A 97 -0.65 2.56 12.48
N ARG A 98 -0.32 1.37 12.99
CA ARG A 98 0.69 1.22 14.04
C ARG A 98 2.08 1.70 13.60
N LEU A 99 2.54 1.30 12.41
CA LEU A 99 3.85 1.73 11.89
C LEU A 99 3.84 3.24 11.55
N MET A 100 2.71 3.78 11.10
CA MET A 100 2.53 5.22 10.88
C MET A 100 2.71 6.05 12.16
N GLN A 101 2.35 5.49 13.31
CA GLN A 101 2.48 6.12 14.62
C GLN A 101 3.89 5.96 15.23
N GLN A 102 4.71 5.06 14.68
CA GLN A 102 6.08 4.82 15.14
C GLN A 102 7.12 5.54 14.28
N ALA A 103 6.80 5.90 13.05
CA ALA A 103 7.74 6.49 12.11
C ALA A 103 8.34 7.82 12.63
N ASP A 104 9.63 8.02 12.39
CA ASP A 104 10.33 9.27 12.67
C ASP A 104 10.30 10.20 11.44
N VAL A 105 10.22 9.61 10.25
CA VAL A 105 10.12 10.33 8.97
C VAL A 105 9.21 9.57 8.01
N VAL A 106 8.41 10.30 7.23
CA VAL A 106 7.43 9.75 6.29
C VAL A 106 7.67 10.29 4.89
N LEU A 107 7.99 9.40 3.95
CA LEU A 107 8.06 9.66 2.52
C LEU A 107 6.75 9.25 1.85
N TYR A 108 6.01 10.21 1.32
CA TYR A 108 4.70 9.99 0.71
C TYR A 108 4.59 10.63 -0.68
N ASP A 109 3.69 10.10 -1.50
CA ASP A 109 3.42 10.63 -2.84
C ASP A 109 1.99 11.15 -2.98
N ARG A 110 1.65 11.63 -4.18
CA ARG A 110 0.37 12.29 -4.49
C ARG A 110 -0.87 11.41 -4.26
N LEU A 111 -0.72 10.08 -4.24
CA LEU A 111 -1.86 9.18 -4.11
C LEU A 111 -2.28 8.96 -2.64
N VAL A 112 -1.47 9.40 -1.69
CA VAL A 112 -1.84 9.40 -0.27
C VAL A 112 -2.68 10.65 0.03
N THR A 113 -3.87 10.45 0.58
CA THR A 113 -4.81 11.53 0.90
C THR A 113 -4.37 12.30 2.16
N PRO A 114 -4.73 13.59 2.28
CA PRO A 114 -4.44 14.37 3.49
C PRO A 114 -4.95 13.71 4.77
N GLU A 115 -6.14 13.12 4.72
CA GLU A 115 -6.80 12.44 5.85
C GLU A 115 -5.96 11.25 6.36
N ILE A 116 -5.30 10.51 5.46
CA ILE A 116 -4.37 9.43 5.85
C ILE A 116 -3.09 10.02 6.46
N LEU A 117 -2.58 11.14 5.94
CA LEU A 117 -1.38 11.78 6.49
C LEU A 117 -1.60 12.37 7.89
N GLU A 118 -2.83 12.71 8.25
CA GLU A 118 -3.19 13.13 9.61
C GLU A 118 -3.05 11.99 10.64
N LEU A 119 -3.13 10.74 10.19
CA LEU A 119 -2.94 9.54 11.01
C LEU A 119 -1.47 9.16 11.19
N VAL A 120 -0.54 9.91 10.61
CA VAL A 120 0.91 9.77 10.89
C VAL A 120 1.23 10.43 12.23
N ARG A 121 2.21 9.88 12.95
CA ARG A 121 2.77 10.50 14.17
C ARG A 121 3.01 11.99 13.97
N LYS A 122 2.53 12.80 14.92
CA LYS A 122 2.53 14.27 14.81
C LYS A 122 3.94 14.87 14.70
N GLU A 123 4.92 14.27 15.36
CA GLU A 123 6.31 14.72 15.37
C GLU A 123 7.13 14.19 14.18
N ALA A 124 6.57 13.29 13.36
CA ALA A 124 7.30 12.72 12.23
C ALA A 124 7.53 13.78 11.15
N GLU A 125 8.75 13.84 10.63
CA GLU A 125 9.08 14.66 9.47
C GLU A 125 8.34 14.14 8.24
N ARG A 126 7.72 15.04 7.44
CA ARG A 126 6.93 14.66 6.26
C ARG A 126 7.65 15.11 4.99
N ILE A 127 8.05 14.17 4.16
CA ILE A 127 8.79 14.39 2.91
C ILE A 127 7.90 13.97 1.72
N TYR A 128 7.52 14.96 0.91
CA TYR A 128 6.77 14.69 -0.31
C TYR A 128 7.71 14.28 -1.45
N VAL A 129 7.50 13.10 -2.03
CA VAL A 129 8.32 12.54 -3.13
C VAL A 129 7.56 12.43 -4.46
N GLY A 130 6.35 13.00 -4.54
CA GLY A 130 5.51 12.98 -5.74
C GLY A 130 5.85 14.05 -6.78
N LYS A 131 5.17 14.01 -7.94
CA LYS A 131 5.29 15.03 -8.99
C LYS A 131 4.64 16.34 -8.55
N ALA A 132 5.45 17.33 -8.13
CA ALA A 132 4.98 18.71 -8.00
C ALA A 132 4.71 19.29 -9.40
N ARG A 133 3.67 20.12 -9.54
CA ARG A 133 3.16 20.67 -10.81
C ARG A 133 4.14 21.56 -11.59
N SER A 134 5.38 21.77 -11.14
CA SER A 134 6.31 22.72 -11.77
C SER A 134 7.80 22.40 -11.71
N HIS A 135 8.29 21.36 -11.01
CA HIS A 135 9.74 21.06 -11.02
C HIS A 135 10.03 19.56 -11.00
N HIS A 136 11.05 19.20 -11.78
CA HIS A 136 11.69 17.90 -12.00
C HIS A 136 11.16 16.70 -11.20
N VAL A 137 10.75 15.65 -11.94
CA VAL A 137 10.48 14.32 -11.37
C VAL A 137 11.65 13.94 -10.46
N VAL A 138 11.41 13.72 -9.17
CA VAL A 138 12.38 13.01 -8.31
C VAL A 138 12.53 11.63 -8.95
N PRO A 139 13.69 11.31 -9.56
CA PRO A 139 13.92 9.99 -10.14
C PRO A 139 13.77 8.95 -9.05
N GLN A 140 13.24 7.77 -9.40
CA GLN A 140 13.06 6.69 -8.42
C GLN A 140 14.36 6.37 -7.65
N ALA A 141 15.50 6.42 -8.34
CA ALA A 141 16.82 6.23 -7.72
C ALA A 141 17.10 7.22 -6.58
N GLN A 142 16.62 8.48 -6.66
CA GLN A 142 16.77 9.46 -5.58
C GLN A 142 15.88 9.13 -4.39
N ILE A 143 14.64 8.68 -4.61
CA ILE A 143 13.75 8.22 -3.53
C ILE A 143 14.41 7.05 -2.81
N ASN A 144 14.89 6.06 -3.55
CA ASN A 144 15.54 4.89 -2.98
C ASN A 144 16.81 5.26 -2.20
N ALA A 145 17.64 6.16 -2.75
CA ALA A 145 18.83 6.66 -2.06
C ALA A 145 18.49 7.40 -0.76
N GLN A 146 17.40 8.17 -0.76
CA GLN A 146 16.91 8.87 0.43
C GLN A 146 16.41 7.91 1.51
N LEU A 147 15.70 6.83 1.13
CA LEU A 147 15.30 5.78 2.08
C LEU A 147 16.52 5.16 2.77
N VAL A 148 17.55 4.82 2.00
CA VAL A 148 18.81 4.27 2.53
C VAL A 148 19.51 5.26 3.45
N ALA A 149 19.61 6.53 3.04
CA ALA A 149 20.30 7.56 3.83
C ALA A 149 19.63 7.77 5.19
N LEU A 150 18.30 7.96 5.20
CA LEU A 150 17.54 8.17 6.43
C LEU A 150 17.60 6.94 7.36
N ALA A 151 17.55 5.73 6.80
CA ALA A 151 17.73 4.52 7.60
C ALA A 151 19.16 4.41 8.18
N ARG A 152 20.19 4.83 7.45
CA ARG A 152 21.57 4.87 7.98
C ARG A 152 21.77 5.89 9.09
N GLU A 153 20.96 6.94 9.12
CA GLU A 153 20.89 7.88 10.26
C GLU A 153 20.22 7.26 11.50
N GLY A 154 19.72 6.03 11.41
CA GLY A 154 19.06 5.33 12.51
C GLY A 154 17.57 5.67 12.66
N LYS A 155 16.95 6.28 11.65
CA LYS A 155 15.52 6.65 11.66
C LYS A 155 14.62 5.48 11.28
N ARG A 156 13.42 5.42 11.87
CA ARG A 156 12.32 4.59 11.36
C ARG A 156 11.63 5.32 10.22
N VAL A 157 11.88 4.86 9.00
CA VAL A 157 11.48 5.53 7.76
C VAL A 157 10.21 4.89 7.23
N LEU A 158 9.11 5.63 7.19
CA LEU A 158 7.88 5.16 6.55
C LEU A 158 7.84 5.61 5.08
N ARG A 159 7.87 4.66 4.14
CA ARG A 159 7.48 4.90 2.75
C ARG A 159 6.00 4.56 2.60
N LEU A 160 5.16 5.60 2.64
CA LEU A 160 3.72 5.49 2.52
C LEU A 160 3.28 5.64 1.06
N LYS A 161 2.58 4.63 0.54
CA LYS A 161 2.24 4.50 -0.89
C LYS A 161 0.74 4.34 -1.07
N GLY A 162 0.14 5.04 -2.03
CA GLY A 162 -1.26 4.83 -2.39
C GLY A 162 -1.53 3.40 -2.86
N GLY A 163 -2.66 2.83 -2.44
CA GLY A 163 -3.04 1.45 -2.75
C GLY A 163 -2.18 0.42 -2.01
N ASP A 164 -1.61 -0.50 -2.79
CA ASP A 164 -0.73 -1.55 -2.31
C ASP A 164 0.72 -1.32 -2.81
N PRO A 165 1.77 -1.55 -2.00
CA PRO A 165 3.14 -1.30 -2.40
C PRO A 165 3.62 -2.09 -3.63
N PHE A 166 3.09 -3.30 -3.84
CA PHE A 166 3.55 -4.23 -4.87
C PHE A 166 2.65 -4.29 -6.10
N ILE A 167 1.46 -3.68 -6.07
CA ILE A 167 0.59 -3.58 -7.24
C ILE A 167 0.81 -2.22 -7.92
N PHE A 168 1.64 -2.21 -8.98
CA PHE A 168 2.03 -1.03 -9.75
C PHE A 168 2.61 0.14 -8.93
N GLY A 169 3.04 -0.13 -7.70
CA GLY A 169 3.60 0.86 -6.78
C GLY A 169 5.11 1.04 -6.90
N ARG A 170 5.83 0.18 -7.64
CA ARG A 170 7.31 0.11 -7.68
C ARG A 170 7.96 -0.23 -6.33
N GLY A 171 7.20 -0.81 -5.40
CA GLY A 171 7.72 -1.21 -4.09
C GLY A 171 8.86 -2.23 -4.18
N GLY A 172 8.85 -3.09 -5.19
CA GLY A 172 9.93 -4.06 -5.45
C GLY A 172 11.29 -3.39 -5.71
N GLU A 173 11.32 -2.33 -6.52
CA GLU A 173 12.55 -1.59 -6.81
C GLU A 173 13.08 -0.86 -5.57
N GLU A 174 12.18 -0.35 -4.72
CA GLU A 174 12.53 0.32 -3.47
C GLU A 174 13.18 -0.65 -2.48
N ILE A 175 12.60 -1.85 -2.29
CA ILE A 175 13.15 -2.84 -1.34
C ILE A 175 14.40 -3.57 -1.84
N ASP A 176 14.54 -3.77 -3.15
CA ASP A 176 15.73 -4.41 -3.73
C ASP A 176 16.99 -3.60 -3.39
N GLN A 177 16.90 -2.27 -3.50
CA GLN A 177 17.99 -1.39 -3.10
C GLN A 177 18.25 -1.40 -1.59
N LEU A 178 17.22 -1.52 -0.75
CA LEU A 178 17.39 -1.65 0.70
C LEU A 178 18.09 -2.95 1.07
N ALA A 179 17.66 -4.06 0.47
CA ALA A 179 18.26 -5.38 0.65
C ALA A 179 19.74 -5.38 0.23
N ALA A 180 20.05 -4.82 -0.93
CA ALA A 180 21.42 -4.71 -1.43
C ALA A 180 22.35 -3.88 -0.51
N GLN A 181 21.78 -3.00 0.31
CA GLN A 181 22.52 -2.16 1.27
C GLN A 181 22.47 -2.69 2.71
N GLY A 182 21.86 -3.86 2.94
CA GLY A 182 21.71 -4.46 4.27
C GLY A 182 20.80 -3.68 5.21
N ILE A 183 19.90 -2.85 4.69
CA ILE A 183 18.97 -2.06 5.49
C ILE A 183 17.75 -2.93 5.85
N PRO A 184 17.40 -3.07 7.14
CA PRO A 184 16.18 -3.77 7.55
C PRO A 184 14.94 -3.09 6.98
N PHE A 185 13.98 -3.88 6.48
CA PHE A 185 12.72 -3.35 5.99
C PHE A 185 11.54 -4.28 6.28
N GLN A 186 10.35 -3.70 6.24
CA GLN A 186 9.09 -4.40 6.39
C GLN A 186 8.13 -3.94 5.31
N VAL A 187 7.27 -4.84 4.83
CA VAL A 187 6.24 -4.52 3.85
C VAL A 187 4.88 -4.80 4.48
N VAL A 188 4.02 -3.78 4.49
CA VAL A 188 2.62 -3.91 4.92
C VAL A 188 1.73 -3.73 3.70
N PRO A 189 0.97 -4.78 3.31
CA PRO A 189 0.08 -4.68 2.17
C PRO A 189 -1.05 -3.68 2.45
N GLY A 190 -1.57 -3.11 1.37
CA GLY A 190 -2.71 -2.19 1.43
C GLY A 190 -3.86 -2.67 0.55
N ILE A 191 -5.04 -2.09 0.75
CA ILE A 191 -6.17 -2.33 -0.15
C ILE A 191 -5.86 -1.66 -1.49
N THR A 192 -5.57 -2.46 -2.51
CA THR A 192 -5.26 -1.94 -3.85
C THR A 192 -6.45 -1.21 -4.48
N ALA A 193 -6.18 -0.29 -5.42
CA ALA A 193 -7.22 0.50 -6.06
C ALA A 193 -8.25 -0.36 -6.77
N ALA A 194 -7.85 -1.48 -7.40
CA ALA A 194 -8.81 -2.42 -7.99
C ALA A 194 -9.84 -2.92 -6.99
N ALA A 195 -9.40 -3.43 -5.83
CA ALA A 195 -10.31 -3.95 -4.82
C ALA A 195 -11.20 -2.84 -4.22
N GLY A 196 -10.60 -1.72 -3.79
CA GLY A 196 -11.37 -0.64 -3.17
C GLY A 196 -12.36 0.03 -4.13
N CYS A 197 -11.92 0.40 -5.33
CA CYS A 197 -12.81 1.02 -6.31
C CYS A 197 -13.94 0.08 -6.74
N ALA A 198 -13.64 -1.20 -6.97
CA ALA A 198 -14.64 -2.22 -7.32
C ALA A 198 -15.73 -2.33 -6.25
N SER A 199 -15.32 -2.55 -4.99
CA SER A 199 -16.24 -2.70 -3.86
C SER A 199 -17.10 -1.46 -3.65
N TYR A 200 -16.52 -0.26 -3.67
CA TYR A 200 -17.25 1.00 -3.46
C TYR A 200 -18.02 1.47 -4.69
N ALA A 201 -17.74 0.96 -5.89
CA ALA A 201 -18.53 1.25 -7.08
C ALA A 201 -19.70 0.26 -7.27
N GLY A 202 -19.79 -0.79 -6.44
CA GLY A 202 -20.76 -1.88 -6.63
C GLY A 202 -20.44 -2.78 -7.84
N ILE A 203 -19.19 -2.86 -8.26
CA ILE A 203 -18.74 -3.66 -9.41
C ILE A 203 -17.80 -4.76 -8.87
N PRO A 204 -18.27 -5.98 -8.58
CA PRO A 204 -17.38 -7.02 -8.10
C PRO A 204 -16.38 -7.41 -9.20
N LEU A 205 -15.11 -7.65 -8.84
CA LEU A 205 -14.08 -8.02 -9.81
C LEU A 205 -14.29 -9.42 -10.41
N THR A 206 -15.00 -10.28 -9.69
CA THR A 206 -15.39 -11.62 -10.14
C THR A 206 -16.85 -11.89 -9.79
N HIS A 207 -17.52 -12.67 -10.62
CA HIS A 207 -18.87 -13.16 -10.35
C HIS A 207 -19.05 -14.47 -11.12
N ARG A 208 -19.69 -15.47 -10.51
CA ARG A 208 -19.79 -16.83 -11.09
C ARG A 208 -20.26 -16.83 -12.55
N ASP A 209 -21.25 -16.00 -12.86
CA ASP A 209 -21.85 -15.96 -14.20
C ASP A 209 -21.23 -14.93 -15.15
N HIS A 210 -20.21 -14.17 -14.72
CA HIS A 210 -19.64 -13.08 -15.52
C HIS A 210 -18.13 -13.10 -15.66
N ALA A 211 -17.39 -13.53 -14.62
CA ALA A 211 -15.94 -13.55 -14.65
C ALA A 211 -15.33 -14.58 -13.70
N HIS A 212 -14.51 -15.48 -14.25
CA HIS A 212 -13.69 -16.44 -13.51
C HIS A 212 -12.24 -15.99 -13.36
N SER A 213 -11.84 -14.97 -14.11
CA SER A 213 -10.51 -14.38 -14.04
C SER A 213 -10.59 -12.86 -13.92
N CYS A 214 -9.59 -12.28 -13.25
CA CYS A 214 -9.42 -10.83 -13.18
C CYS A 214 -7.95 -10.50 -13.47
N VAL A 215 -7.72 -9.58 -14.40
CA VAL A 215 -6.39 -9.20 -14.87
C VAL A 215 -6.13 -7.74 -14.49
N PHE A 216 -5.00 -7.50 -13.84
CA PHE A 216 -4.53 -6.17 -13.48
C PHE A 216 -3.47 -5.73 -14.47
N LEU A 217 -3.62 -4.53 -15.05
CA LEU A 217 -2.69 -4.00 -16.05
C LEU A 217 -2.56 -2.47 -15.95
N THR A 218 -1.52 -1.92 -16.56
CA THR A 218 -1.26 -0.47 -16.65
C THR A 218 -1.53 0.05 -18.06
N GLY A 219 -2.20 1.19 -18.18
CA GLY A 219 -2.56 1.84 -19.44
C GLY A 219 -1.60 2.95 -19.88
N HIS A 220 -0.28 2.73 -19.81
CA HIS A 220 0.69 3.77 -20.12
C HIS A 220 0.71 4.19 -21.60
N PRO A 221 0.65 5.50 -21.92
CA PRO A 221 0.52 6.00 -23.29
C PRO A 221 1.79 5.92 -24.15
N LYS A 222 2.93 5.49 -23.60
CA LYS A 222 4.20 5.44 -24.34
C LYS A 222 4.41 4.16 -25.15
N ASP A 223 3.57 3.15 -24.96
CA ASP A 223 3.70 1.87 -25.63
C ASP A 223 2.44 1.63 -26.48
N ALA A 224 2.41 2.23 -27.67
CA ALA A 224 1.47 1.86 -28.73
C ALA A 224 1.62 0.37 -29.13
N ALA A 225 2.71 -0.27 -28.71
CA ALA A 225 2.81 -1.70 -28.50
C ALA A 225 2.86 -1.94 -26.99
N LEU A 226 1.71 -1.95 -26.32
CA LEU A 226 1.58 -2.74 -25.10
C LEU A 226 2.21 -4.09 -25.47
N GLY A 227 3.36 -4.44 -24.88
CA GLY A 227 3.97 -5.78 -25.04
C GLY A 227 3.08 -6.87 -24.41
N VAL A 228 1.78 -6.59 -24.34
CA VAL A 228 0.70 -7.36 -23.81
C VAL A 228 0.11 -8.10 -24.99
N ASP A 229 0.09 -9.42 -24.85
CA ASP A 229 -0.64 -10.27 -25.77
C ASP A 229 -2.13 -9.95 -25.65
N TRP A 230 -2.67 -9.22 -26.63
CA TRP A 230 -4.08 -8.82 -26.65
C TRP A 230 -5.02 -10.01 -26.55
N ASN A 231 -4.62 -11.20 -27.02
CA ASN A 231 -5.42 -12.41 -26.85
C ASN A 231 -5.65 -12.73 -25.36
N THR A 232 -4.71 -12.41 -24.48
CA THR A 232 -4.87 -12.65 -23.03
C THR A 232 -5.86 -11.70 -22.37
N LEU A 233 -6.13 -10.54 -22.99
CA LEU A 233 -7.01 -9.50 -22.48
C LEU A 233 -8.44 -9.58 -23.03
N THR A 234 -8.67 -10.36 -24.08
CA THR A 234 -9.98 -10.51 -24.73
C THR A 234 -10.61 -11.87 -24.46
N GLN A 235 -10.14 -12.57 -23.42
CA GLN A 235 -10.67 -13.86 -23.00
C GLN A 235 -12.13 -13.73 -22.54
N PRO A 236 -13.00 -14.70 -22.85
CA PRO A 236 -14.35 -14.71 -22.32
C PRO A 236 -14.34 -14.84 -20.80
N MET A 237 -15.38 -14.31 -20.14
CA MET A 237 -15.54 -14.43 -18.67
C MET A 237 -14.32 -13.91 -17.89
N GLN A 238 -13.82 -12.74 -18.30
CA GLN A 238 -12.69 -12.04 -17.69
C GLN A 238 -13.07 -10.61 -17.32
N THR A 239 -12.54 -10.13 -16.20
CA THR A 239 -12.57 -8.72 -15.82
C THR A 239 -11.19 -8.11 -16.00
N LEU A 240 -11.08 -6.96 -16.67
CA LEU A 240 -9.87 -6.17 -16.73
C LEU A 240 -9.95 -5.02 -15.73
N ALA A 241 -8.95 -4.86 -14.87
CA ALA A 241 -8.78 -3.67 -14.03
C ALA A 241 -7.51 -2.92 -14.47
N ILE A 242 -7.72 -1.81 -15.19
CA ILE A 242 -6.67 -1.04 -15.86
C ILE A 242 -6.34 0.20 -15.03
N TYR A 243 -5.12 0.21 -14.51
CA TYR A 243 -4.52 1.32 -13.78
C TYR A 243 -3.96 2.35 -14.76
N MET A 244 -3.98 3.63 -14.38
CA MET A 244 -3.35 4.71 -15.17
C MET A 244 -3.86 4.83 -16.61
N GLY A 245 -5.03 4.25 -16.93
CA GLY A 245 -5.57 4.18 -18.29
C GLY A 245 -6.30 5.44 -18.79
N LEU A 246 -6.54 6.45 -17.94
CA LEU A 246 -7.38 7.60 -18.31
C LEU A 246 -6.86 8.36 -19.54
N GLN A 247 -5.55 8.59 -19.62
CA GLN A 247 -4.96 9.35 -20.72
C GLN A 247 -4.98 8.58 -22.05
N GLY A 248 -4.89 7.24 -21.99
CA GLY A 248 -4.90 6.36 -23.16
C GLY A 248 -6.26 5.70 -23.42
N LEU A 249 -7.34 6.14 -22.75
CA LEU A 249 -8.60 5.41 -22.69
C LEU A 249 -9.20 5.11 -24.07
N GLU A 250 -9.18 6.11 -24.97
CA GLU A 250 -9.69 5.99 -26.33
C GLU A 250 -8.94 4.90 -27.12
N SER A 251 -7.60 4.88 -27.03
CA SER A 251 -6.77 3.86 -27.67
C SER A 251 -6.98 2.49 -27.04
N ILE A 252 -7.13 2.40 -25.71
CA ILE A 252 -7.37 1.14 -25.00
C ILE A 252 -8.70 0.53 -25.47
N CYS A 253 -9.77 1.31 -25.50
CA CYS A 253 -11.08 0.86 -25.97
C CYS A 253 -11.04 0.40 -27.44
N ALA A 254 -10.40 1.20 -28.32
CA ALA A 254 -10.25 0.84 -29.73
C ALA A 254 -9.46 -0.46 -29.92
N SER A 255 -8.36 -0.65 -29.20
CA SER A 255 -7.56 -1.87 -29.29
C SER A 255 -8.29 -3.09 -28.76
N LEU A 256 -9.00 -2.99 -27.64
CA LEU A 256 -9.81 -4.10 -27.11
C LEU A 256 -10.88 -4.56 -28.11
N ILE A 257 -11.54 -3.61 -28.79
CA ILE A 257 -12.52 -3.90 -29.84
C ILE A 257 -11.84 -4.56 -31.05
N ALA A 258 -10.73 -3.99 -31.52
CA ALA A 258 -9.98 -4.51 -32.66
C ALA A 258 -9.48 -5.96 -32.45
N HIS A 259 -9.25 -6.37 -31.20
CA HIS A 259 -8.75 -7.70 -30.84
C HIS A 259 -9.84 -8.65 -30.28
N GLY A 260 -11.12 -8.32 -30.48
CA GLY A 260 -12.22 -9.29 -30.35
C GLY A 260 -13.25 -9.02 -29.26
N LEU A 261 -13.12 -7.98 -28.43
CA LEU A 261 -14.21 -7.60 -27.52
C LEU A 261 -15.34 -6.88 -28.28
N PRO A 262 -16.62 -7.17 -27.99
CA PRO A 262 -17.72 -6.46 -28.62
C PRO A 262 -17.70 -4.95 -28.30
N PRO A 263 -18.08 -4.07 -29.25
CA PRO A 263 -18.18 -2.62 -28.98
C PRO A 263 -19.14 -2.27 -27.84
N HIS A 264 -20.18 -3.08 -27.64
CA HIS A 264 -21.18 -2.94 -26.56
C HIS A 264 -20.74 -3.59 -25.23
N HIS A 265 -19.50 -4.08 -25.14
CA HIS A 265 -19.01 -4.73 -23.93
C HIS A 265 -18.92 -3.73 -22.77
N PRO A 266 -19.43 -4.04 -21.57
CA PRO A 266 -19.55 -3.07 -20.48
C PRO A 266 -18.20 -2.63 -19.92
N ALA A 267 -18.12 -1.35 -19.59
CA ALA A 267 -16.95 -0.76 -18.95
C ALA A 267 -17.33 0.40 -18.02
N ALA A 268 -16.47 0.66 -17.04
CA ALA A 268 -16.63 1.74 -16.09
C ALA A 268 -15.30 2.44 -15.81
N VAL A 269 -15.36 3.74 -15.54
CA VAL A 269 -14.23 4.50 -14.99
C VAL A 269 -14.62 5.05 -13.63
N ILE A 270 -13.84 4.70 -12.62
CA ILE A 270 -14.02 5.10 -11.23
C ILE A 270 -12.92 6.12 -10.90
N GLN A 271 -13.30 7.36 -10.61
CA GLN A 271 -12.42 8.39 -10.08
C GLN A 271 -12.47 8.39 -8.56
N GLN A 272 -11.31 8.54 -7.91
CA GLN A 272 -11.18 8.71 -6.46
C GLN A 272 -12.03 7.71 -5.66
N GLY A 273 -11.94 6.41 -6.03
CA GLY A 273 -12.73 5.36 -5.41
C GLY A 273 -12.51 5.28 -3.91
N SER A 274 -13.54 4.86 -3.17
CA SER A 274 -13.65 4.88 -1.70
C SER A 274 -13.74 6.25 -1.02
N THR A 275 -13.47 7.36 -1.72
CA THR A 275 -13.54 8.69 -1.10
C THR A 275 -14.93 9.33 -1.26
N PRO A 276 -15.29 10.34 -0.43
CA PRO A 276 -16.53 11.11 -0.62
C PRO A 276 -16.63 11.82 -1.98
N ALA A 277 -15.51 12.00 -2.68
CA ALA A 277 -15.44 12.60 -4.01
C ALA A 277 -15.47 11.55 -5.14
N GLN A 278 -15.82 10.30 -4.83
CA GLN A 278 -15.94 9.22 -5.81
C GLN A 278 -16.91 9.59 -6.93
N ARG A 279 -16.48 9.37 -8.17
CA ARG A 279 -17.33 9.51 -9.36
C ARG A 279 -17.18 8.28 -10.23
N VAL A 280 -18.32 7.75 -10.71
CA VAL A 280 -18.35 6.56 -11.56
C VAL A 280 -19.06 6.90 -12.87
N VAL A 281 -18.37 6.66 -13.98
CA VAL A 281 -18.96 6.71 -15.33
C VAL A 281 -19.04 5.29 -15.85
N VAL A 282 -20.22 4.87 -16.29
CA VAL A 282 -20.48 3.56 -16.90
C VAL A 282 -20.88 3.77 -18.35
N SER A 283 -20.36 2.94 -19.25
CA SER A 283 -20.69 2.93 -20.67
C SER A 283 -20.35 1.55 -21.25
N ASP A 284 -20.49 1.39 -22.56
CA ASP A 284 -19.79 0.36 -23.32
C ASP A 284 -18.43 0.86 -23.85
N LEU A 285 -17.62 -0.08 -24.37
CA LEU A 285 -16.30 0.23 -24.95
C LEU A 285 -16.37 1.27 -26.08
N ALA A 286 -17.42 1.28 -26.89
CA ALA A 286 -17.56 2.21 -28.00
C ALA A 286 -17.69 3.68 -27.55
N HIS A 287 -18.38 3.93 -26.44
CA HIS A 287 -18.72 5.29 -25.98
C HIS A 287 -18.03 5.72 -24.69
N LEU A 288 -17.28 4.83 -24.01
CA LEU A 288 -16.68 5.10 -22.70
C LEU A 288 -15.78 6.35 -22.69
N ALA A 289 -14.90 6.49 -23.68
CA ALA A 289 -13.96 7.60 -23.74
C ALA A 289 -14.66 8.96 -23.88
N GLU A 290 -15.76 9.01 -24.66
CA GLU A 290 -16.58 10.20 -24.81
C GLU A 290 -17.33 10.52 -23.51
N ALA A 291 -17.99 9.52 -22.91
CA ALA A 291 -18.72 9.68 -21.65
C ALA A 291 -17.82 10.21 -20.52
N VAL A 292 -16.59 9.71 -20.43
CA VAL A 292 -15.58 10.14 -19.45
C VAL A 292 -15.12 11.58 -19.70
N ARG A 293 -14.95 11.97 -20.97
CA ARG A 293 -14.59 13.34 -21.37
C ARG A 293 -15.70 14.33 -21.06
N ALA A 294 -16.94 13.97 -21.38
CA ALA A 294 -18.13 14.77 -21.05
C ALA A 294 -18.29 14.95 -19.53
N ALA A 295 -17.99 13.91 -18.75
CA ALA A 295 -17.98 13.99 -17.29
C ALA A 295 -16.76 14.72 -16.72
N ALA A 296 -15.76 15.06 -17.54
CA ALA A 296 -14.51 15.70 -17.13
C ALA A 296 -13.82 14.98 -15.94
N LEU A 297 -13.75 13.65 -15.97
CA LEU A 297 -13.00 12.90 -14.95
C LEU A 297 -11.51 13.23 -15.01
N LYS A 298 -10.86 13.16 -13.85
CA LYS A 298 -9.43 13.45 -13.65
C LYS A 298 -8.80 12.33 -12.84
N ALA A 299 -7.52 12.09 -13.08
CA ALA A 299 -6.75 11.13 -12.30
C ALA A 299 -6.67 11.52 -10.80
N PRO A 300 -6.63 10.54 -9.87
CA PRO A 300 -6.52 9.11 -10.11
C PRO A 300 -7.85 8.44 -10.48
N THR A 301 -7.79 7.51 -11.43
CA THR A 301 -8.93 6.69 -11.86
C THR A 301 -8.52 5.24 -12.04
N LEU A 302 -9.49 4.34 -11.93
CA LEU A 302 -9.41 2.95 -12.35
C LEU A 302 -10.42 2.70 -13.47
N VAL A 303 -10.02 2.00 -14.52
CA VAL A 303 -10.94 1.52 -15.56
C VAL A 303 -11.22 0.05 -15.29
N ILE A 304 -12.49 -0.34 -15.28
CA ILE A 304 -12.93 -1.74 -15.21
C ILE A 304 -13.65 -2.08 -16.50
N VAL A 305 -13.24 -3.16 -17.17
CA VAL A 305 -13.90 -3.69 -18.38
C VAL A 305 -14.35 -5.13 -18.09
N GLY A 306 -15.60 -5.46 -18.37
CA GLY A 306 -16.14 -6.80 -18.12
C GLY A 306 -17.63 -6.80 -17.85
N GLU A 307 -18.29 -7.95 -18.06
CA GLU A 307 -19.73 -8.12 -17.83
C GLU A 307 -20.15 -7.82 -16.37
N VAL A 308 -19.23 -7.93 -15.42
CA VAL A 308 -19.44 -7.58 -14.00
C VAL A 308 -19.89 -6.13 -13.79
N VAL A 309 -19.59 -5.22 -14.72
CA VAL A 309 -20.02 -3.81 -14.63
C VAL A 309 -21.54 -3.67 -14.64
N ARG A 310 -22.26 -4.59 -15.30
CA ARG A 310 -23.74 -4.59 -15.32
C ARG A 310 -24.34 -4.78 -13.93
N LEU A 311 -23.64 -5.48 -13.03
CA LEU A 311 -24.11 -5.73 -11.67
C LEU A 311 -24.22 -4.46 -10.84
N ARG A 312 -23.55 -3.37 -11.23
CA ARG A 312 -23.57 -2.09 -10.51
C ARG A 312 -24.97 -1.57 -10.27
N GLU A 313 -25.87 -1.71 -11.23
CA GLU A 313 -27.25 -1.20 -11.09
C GLU A 313 -27.94 -1.79 -9.85
N LYS A 314 -27.66 -3.07 -9.56
CA LYS A 314 -28.20 -3.81 -8.43
C LYS A 314 -27.35 -3.67 -7.15
N LEU A 315 -26.03 -3.59 -7.30
CA LEU A 315 -25.09 -3.72 -6.18
C LEU A 315 -24.51 -2.38 -5.68
N ARG A 316 -24.83 -1.25 -6.32
CA ARG A 316 -24.40 0.07 -5.83
C ARG A 316 -24.96 0.31 -4.42
N TRP A 317 -24.08 0.57 -3.47
CA TRP A 317 -24.43 0.84 -2.07
C TRP A 317 -23.82 2.15 -1.54
N TYR A 318 -22.82 2.67 -2.24
CA TYR A 318 -22.08 3.91 -1.96
C TYR A 318 -22.32 4.94 -3.08
#